data_AF-A0A356REW8-F1
#
_entry.id   AF-A0A356REW8-F1
#
_cell.length_a   1.000
_cell.length_b   1.000
_cell.length_c   1.000
_cell.angle_alpha   90.00
_cell.angle_beta   90.00
_cell.angle_gamma   90.00
#
_symmetry.space_group_name_H-M   'P 1'
#
loop_
_entity.id
_entity.type
_entity.pdbx_description
1 polymer ?
#
loop_
_entity_poly.entity_id
_entity_poly.type
_entity_poly.pdbx_seq_one_letter_code
_entity_poly.pdbx_strand_id
1 'polypeptide(L)'
;MKTRILIHQAPAVSVDAQPLEIVERKGKGHPDTICDAIAEAVSIQLSKVYQEAFGRILHHNIDKCLLVAGQVKLHPGGGRVTHPMRLILGDRASFGVPGKTIPVSDIAVETARTWIKNHLPNVNPNNHMRYQIELQPTSTELGAIFEHGAGVLPANDTSAGVGYAPLTPTEQLVVNLEQYVNGPRFKRAFPETGEDVKVMAVRMDRMLSLTVAMPFLARRITTEKAYFARKAKVLQNVQRFIHAQPHSCKRVDVVINALDCPGQGLKGMYL
;
A
#
# COMPACT_ATOMS: atom_id res chain seq x y z
N MET A 1 -36.77 2.33 5.63
CA MET A 1 -36.35 2.93 6.93
C MET A 1 -36.06 4.41 6.71
N LYS A 2 -36.40 5.30 7.64
CA LYS A 2 -35.91 6.69 7.59
C LYS A 2 -34.41 6.68 7.94
N THR A 3 -33.57 7.32 7.12
CA THR A 3 -32.15 7.50 7.42
C THR A 3 -32.00 8.19 8.76
N ARG A 4 -31.23 7.60 9.68
CA ARG A 4 -30.94 8.20 10.98
C ARG A 4 -29.67 9.02 10.85
N ILE A 5 -29.82 10.34 10.78
CA ILE A 5 -28.71 11.28 10.72
C ILE A 5 -28.69 12.07 12.02
N LEU A 6 -27.57 12.02 12.74
CA LEU A 6 -27.32 12.79 13.95
C LEU A 6 -26.16 13.73 13.68
N ILE A 7 -26.36 15.02 13.98
CA ILE A 7 -25.34 16.06 13.81
C ILE A 7 -25.10 16.68 15.18
N HIS A 8 -23.86 16.60 15.64
CA HIS A 8 -23.42 17.15 16.91
C HIS A 8 -22.16 17.97 16.71
N GLN A 9 -22.00 19.03 17.52
CA GLN A 9 -20.72 19.71 17.64
C GLN A 9 -19.68 18.74 18.21
N ALA A 10 -18.49 18.70 17.61
CA ALA A 10 -17.40 17.86 18.10
C ALA A 10 -17.02 18.27 19.53
N PRO A 11 -16.92 17.34 20.48
CA PRO A 11 -16.64 17.65 21.88
C PRO A 11 -15.15 17.92 22.16
N ALA A 12 -14.27 17.62 21.21
CA ALA A 12 -12.82 17.73 21.35
C ALA A 12 -12.25 18.87 20.49
N VAL A 13 -11.09 19.38 20.91
CA VAL A 13 -10.28 20.27 20.05
C VAL A 13 -9.80 19.50 18.80
N SER A 14 -9.58 20.23 17.71
CA SER A 14 -9.08 19.65 16.46
C SER A 14 -7.74 18.94 16.70
N VAL A 15 -7.47 17.88 15.93
CA VAL A 15 -6.23 17.09 16.03
C VAL A 15 -4.98 17.97 15.88
N ASP A 16 -5.00 18.95 14.98
CA ASP A 16 -3.90 19.91 14.80
C ASP A 16 -3.65 20.81 16.03
N ALA A 17 -4.68 21.08 16.84
CA ALA A 17 -4.55 21.85 18.08
C ALA A 17 -4.06 21.01 19.27
N GLN A 18 -3.98 19.68 19.12
CA GLN A 18 -3.48 18.80 20.17
C GLN A 18 -1.94 18.86 20.24
N PRO A 19 -1.34 18.68 21.43
CA PRO A 19 0.11 18.74 21.62
C PRO A 19 0.84 17.55 20.99
N LEU A 20 0.16 16.43 20.74
CA LEU A 20 0.73 15.23 20.14
C LEU A 20 -0.12 14.79 18.95
N GLU A 21 0.54 14.50 17.84
CA GLU A 21 -0.07 13.89 16.66
C GLU A 21 0.91 12.89 16.05
N ILE A 22 0.39 11.70 15.70
CA ILE A 22 1.18 10.62 15.10
C ILE A 22 0.47 10.19 13.83
N VAL A 23 1.18 10.22 12.71
CA VAL A 23 0.65 9.85 11.39
C VAL A 23 1.61 8.90 10.72
N GLU A 24 1.12 7.77 10.23
CA GLU A 24 1.89 6.83 9.43
C GLU A 24 1.24 6.62 8.06
N ARG A 25 2.06 6.48 7.04
CA ARG A 25 1.63 6.04 5.72
C ARG A 25 2.60 4.99 5.17
N LYS A 26 2.02 3.85 4.79
CA LYS A 26 2.68 2.78 4.05
C LYS A 26 2.45 3.01 2.55
N GLY A 27 3.54 3.05 1.81
CA GLY A 27 3.55 3.36 0.38
C GLY A 27 3.32 2.13 -0.48
N LYS A 28 3.21 2.35 -1.80
CA LYS A 28 2.77 1.32 -2.76
C LYS A 28 3.60 0.02 -2.78
N GLY A 29 4.86 0.06 -2.37
CA GLY A 29 5.72 -1.12 -2.31
C GLY A 29 5.77 -1.80 -0.95
N HIS A 30 5.08 -1.27 0.06
CA HIS A 30 4.99 -1.89 1.38
C HIS A 30 4.17 -3.18 1.30
N PRO A 31 4.58 -4.29 1.94
CA PRO A 31 3.88 -5.58 1.87
C PRO A 31 2.36 -5.49 2.13
N ASP A 32 1.96 -4.80 3.20
CA ASP A 32 0.53 -4.61 3.52
C ASP A 32 -0.22 -3.88 2.41
N THR A 33 0.33 -2.77 1.89
CA THR A 33 -0.29 -2.01 0.81
C THR A 33 -0.34 -2.79 -0.51
N ILE A 34 0.63 -3.68 -0.77
CA ILE A 34 0.58 -4.61 -1.90
C ILE A 34 -0.60 -5.57 -1.74
N CYS A 35 -0.81 -6.13 -0.54
CA CYS A 35 -1.95 -6.99 -0.24
C CYS A 35 -3.27 -6.25 -0.47
N ASP A 36 -3.45 -5.06 0.12
CA ASP A 36 -4.65 -4.23 -0.03
C ASP A 36 -4.94 -3.92 -1.50
N ALA A 37 -3.92 -3.45 -2.23
CA ALA A 37 -4.11 -2.99 -3.60
C ALA A 37 -4.35 -4.14 -4.59
N ILE A 38 -3.74 -5.31 -4.39
CA ILE A 38 -4.01 -6.48 -5.23
C ILE A 38 -5.40 -7.04 -4.92
N ALA A 39 -5.78 -7.13 -3.65
CA ALA A 39 -7.11 -7.58 -3.22
C ALA A 39 -8.22 -6.72 -3.86
N GLU A 40 -8.09 -5.40 -3.76
CA GLU A 40 -8.98 -4.43 -4.41
C GLU A 40 -9.00 -4.59 -5.93
N ALA A 41 -7.82 -4.69 -6.56
CA ALA A 41 -7.74 -4.85 -8.01
C ALA A 41 -8.45 -6.12 -8.50
N VAL A 42 -8.33 -7.22 -7.76
CA VAL A 42 -9.03 -8.49 -8.06
C VAL A 42 -10.54 -8.32 -7.88
N SER A 43 -11.01 -7.68 -6.81
CA SER A 43 -12.45 -7.41 -6.62
C SER A 43 -13.03 -6.56 -7.74
N ILE A 44 -12.34 -5.48 -8.15
CA ILE A 44 -12.75 -4.65 -9.29
C ILE A 44 -12.80 -5.48 -10.57
N GLN A 45 -11.78 -6.31 -10.84
CA GLN A 45 -11.72 -7.10 -12.06
C GLN A 45 -12.80 -8.19 -12.10
N LEU A 46 -13.06 -8.88 -10.99
CA LEU A 46 -14.15 -9.84 -10.89
C LEU A 46 -15.50 -9.16 -11.08
N SER A 47 -15.72 -7.99 -10.47
CA SER A 47 -16.94 -7.19 -10.66
C SER A 47 -17.21 -6.88 -12.12
N LYS A 48 -16.18 -6.47 -12.89
CA LYS A 48 -16.31 -6.22 -14.33
C LYS A 48 -16.66 -7.49 -15.10
N VAL A 49 -15.93 -8.58 -14.86
CA VAL A 49 -16.19 -9.87 -15.51
C VAL A 49 -17.59 -10.37 -15.19
N TYR A 50 -18.06 -10.22 -13.95
CA TYR A 50 -19.43 -10.57 -13.59
C TYR A 50 -20.46 -9.72 -14.32
N GLN A 51 -20.26 -8.41 -14.37
CA GLN A 51 -21.14 -7.49 -15.07
C GLN A 51 -21.25 -7.83 -16.57
N GLU A 52 -20.14 -8.13 -17.22
CA GLU A 52 -20.08 -8.52 -18.63
C GLU A 52 -20.71 -9.91 -18.89
N ALA A 53 -20.43 -10.89 -18.02
CA ALA A 53 -20.86 -12.27 -18.22
C ALA A 53 -22.31 -12.53 -17.78
N PHE A 54 -22.79 -11.85 -16.73
CA PHE A 54 -24.06 -12.15 -16.07
C PHE A 54 -25.01 -10.95 -15.99
N GLY A 55 -24.59 -9.77 -16.46
CA GLY A 55 -25.39 -8.54 -16.39
C GLY A 55 -25.53 -7.97 -14.97
N ARG A 56 -24.84 -8.57 -13.99
CA ARG A 56 -24.83 -8.16 -12.58
C ARG A 56 -23.55 -8.62 -11.90
N ILE A 57 -23.17 -7.93 -10.82
CA ILE A 57 -22.10 -8.37 -9.94
C ILE A 57 -22.60 -9.56 -9.10
N LEU A 58 -21.85 -10.66 -9.11
CA LEU A 58 -22.11 -11.80 -8.21
C LEU A 58 -21.38 -11.58 -6.88
N HIS A 59 -21.88 -12.21 -5.82
CA HIS A 59 -21.25 -12.12 -4.50
C HIS A 59 -19.76 -12.51 -4.55
N HIS A 60 -18.91 -11.67 -3.99
CA HIS A 60 -17.53 -11.96 -3.68
C HIS A 60 -17.05 -11.01 -2.57
N ASN A 61 -16.16 -11.49 -1.71
CA ASN A 61 -15.38 -10.69 -0.77
C ASN A 61 -13.93 -11.11 -0.94
N ILE A 62 -13.06 -10.16 -1.25
CA ILE A 62 -11.65 -10.41 -1.58
C ILE A 62 -10.81 -9.50 -0.71
N ASP A 63 -10.73 -9.82 0.58
CA ASP A 63 -10.11 -8.98 1.61
C ASP A 63 -9.21 -9.80 2.57
N LYS A 64 -9.01 -11.10 2.30
CA LYS A 64 -8.04 -11.94 3.02
C LYS A 64 -6.83 -12.20 2.14
N CYS A 65 -5.81 -11.37 2.28
CA CYS A 65 -4.56 -11.48 1.54
C CYS A 65 -3.36 -11.56 2.48
N LEU A 66 -2.42 -12.45 2.17
CA LEU A 66 -1.15 -12.62 2.87
C LEU A 66 0.00 -12.63 1.87
N LEU A 67 0.98 -11.75 2.05
CA LEU A 67 2.24 -11.78 1.31
C LEU A 67 3.32 -12.42 2.17
N VAL A 68 3.64 -13.68 1.87
CA VAL A 68 4.73 -14.41 2.51
C VAL A 68 6.07 -13.94 1.94
N ALA A 69 6.99 -13.55 2.82
CA ALA A 69 8.31 -13.06 2.46
C ALA A 69 9.10 -14.10 1.65
N GLY A 70 9.78 -13.61 0.61
CA GLY A 70 10.79 -14.35 -0.12
C GLY A 70 12.16 -14.25 0.57
N GLN A 71 13.21 -14.65 -0.16
CA GLN A 71 14.59 -14.46 0.27
C GLN A 71 15.44 -13.96 -0.89
N VAL A 72 16.40 -13.11 -0.57
CA VAL A 72 17.35 -12.54 -1.51
C VAL A 72 18.78 -12.76 -1.02
N LYS A 73 19.70 -12.94 -1.96
CA LYS A 73 21.14 -12.78 -1.70
C LYS A 73 21.58 -11.47 -2.35
N LEU A 74 22.02 -10.53 -1.51
CA LEU A 74 22.44 -9.20 -1.93
C LEU A 74 23.96 -9.08 -1.89
N HIS A 75 24.49 -8.26 -2.78
CA HIS A 75 25.85 -7.75 -2.71
C HIS A 75 25.89 -6.35 -3.32
N PRO A 76 26.89 -5.51 -3.01
CA PRO A 76 27.02 -4.24 -3.70
C PRO A 76 27.08 -4.45 -5.23
N GLY A 77 26.29 -3.70 -5.97
CA GLY A 77 26.14 -3.78 -7.42
C GLY A 77 25.14 -4.83 -7.90
N GLY A 78 24.48 -5.59 -7.02
CA GLY A 78 23.49 -6.56 -7.47
C GLY A 78 22.90 -7.46 -6.38
N GLY A 79 22.36 -8.57 -6.85
CA GLY A 79 21.71 -9.55 -6.00
C GLY A 79 20.75 -10.40 -6.81
N ARG A 80 20.22 -11.43 -6.18
CA ARG A 80 19.21 -12.29 -6.78
C ARG A 80 18.21 -12.77 -5.76
N VAL A 81 16.98 -12.95 -6.23
CA VAL A 81 15.94 -13.66 -5.48
C VAL A 81 16.34 -15.13 -5.43
N THR A 82 16.50 -15.68 -4.24
CA THR A 82 16.76 -17.11 -4.02
C THR A 82 15.49 -17.88 -3.71
N HIS A 83 14.52 -17.23 -3.06
CA HIS A 83 13.20 -17.77 -2.82
C HIS A 83 12.16 -16.71 -3.20
N PRO A 84 11.23 -17.00 -4.13
CA PRO A 84 10.20 -16.04 -4.50
C PRO A 84 9.27 -15.77 -3.32
N MET A 85 8.69 -14.57 -3.29
CA MET A 85 7.57 -14.26 -2.41
C MET A 85 6.35 -15.12 -2.79
N ARG A 86 5.42 -15.33 -1.86
CA ARG A 86 4.14 -16.01 -2.14
C ARG A 86 2.99 -15.11 -1.74
N LEU A 87 2.13 -14.78 -2.69
CA LEU A 87 0.86 -14.11 -2.47
C LEU A 87 -0.22 -15.17 -2.27
N ILE A 88 -0.86 -15.16 -1.11
CA ILE A 88 -2.02 -15.98 -0.81
C ILE A 88 -3.24 -15.07 -0.79
N LEU A 89 -4.25 -15.38 -1.59
CA LEU A 89 -5.49 -14.61 -1.69
C LEU A 89 -6.68 -15.54 -1.47
N GLY A 90 -7.45 -15.33 -0.41
CA GLY A 90 -8.56 -16.19 -0.03
C GLY A 90 -9.84 -15.43 0.26
N ASP A 91 -10.81 -16.18 0.80
CA ASP A 91 -12.19 -15.81 1.15
C ASP A 91 -13.26 -16.35 0.18
N ARG A 92 -14.20 -15.52 -0.30
CA ARG A 92 -15.39 -15.97 -1.03
C ARG A 92 -15.50 -15.35 -2.40
N ALA A 93 -15.80 -16.17 -3.41
CA ALA A 93 -16.16 -15.71 -4.75
C ALA A 93 -17.14 -16.67 -5.43
N SER A 94 -18.07 -16.11 -6.20
CA SER A 94 -18.98 -16.90 -7.04
C SER A 94 -18.28 -17.34 -8.33
N PHE A 95 -18.26 -18.64 -8.61
CA PHE A 95 -17.63 -19.19 -9.82
C PHE A 95 -18.53 -19.11 -11.06
N GLY A 96 -19.75 -18.59 -10.90
CA GLY A 96 -20.71 -18.41 -11.97
C GLY A 96 -22.14 -18.66 -11.49
N VAL A 97 -23.00 -18.99 -12.44
CA VAL A 97 -24.40 -19.43 -12.22
C VAL A 97 -24.60 -20.77 -12.92
N PRO A 98 -25.70 -21.51 -12.64
CA PRO A 98 -25.98 -22.75 -13.36
C PRO A 98 -25.89 -22.57 -14.89
N GLY A 99 -25.07 -23.41 -15.54
CA GLY A 99 -24.86 -23.37 -16.99
C GLY A 99 -23.82 -22.36 -17.50
N LYS A 100 -23.24 -21.51 -16.65
CA LYS A 100 -22.18 -20.57 -17.06
C LYS A 100 -21.20 -20.25 -15.92
N THR A 101 -19.93 -20.62 -16.11
CA THR A 101 -18.85 -20.41 -15.15
C THR A 101 -17.82 -19.41 -15.63
N ILE A 102 -17.04 -18.84 -14.69
CA ILE A 102 -15.86 -18.03 -14.97
C ILE A 102 -14.63 -18.57 -14.24
N PRO A 103 -13.40 -18.39 -14.79
CA PRO A 103 -12.18 -18.86 -14.17
C PRO A 103 -11.68 -17.87 -13.11
N VAL A 104 -12.33 -17.83 -11.94
CA VAL A 104 -12.04 -16.88 -10.85
C VAL A 104 -10.56 -16.86 -10.47
N SER A 105 -9.95 -18.03 -10.30
CA SER A 105 -8.55 -18.14 -9.88
C SER A 105 -7.58 -17.58 -10.93
N ASP A 106 -7.83 -17.83 -12.21
CA ASP A 106 -6.97 -17.32 -13.29
C ASP A 106 -7.09 -15.80 -13.40
N ILE A 107 -8.31 -15.27 -13.26
CA ILE A 107 -8.56 -13.82 -13.22
C ILE A 107 -7.80 -13.18 -12.06
N ALA A 108 -7.86 -13.78 -10.87
CA ALA A 108 -7.15 -13.27 -9.69
C ALA A 108 -5.63 -13.25 -9.90
N VAL A 109 -5.06 -14.35 -10.42
CA VAL A 109 -3.62 -14.46 -10.70
C VAL A 109 -3.18 -13.43 -11.75
N GLU A 110 -3.89 -13.30 -12.87
CA GLU A 110 -3.49 -12.39 -13.93
C GLU A 110 -3.64 -10.92 -13.52
N THR A 111 -4.66 -10.60 -12.74
CA THR A 111 -4.85 -9.27 -12.17
C THR A 111 -3.71 -8.92 -11.23
N ALA A 112 -3.32 -9.82 -10.32
CA ALA A 112 -2.18 -9.63 -9.43
C ALA A 112 -0.88 -9.45 -10.21
N ARG A 113 -0.61 -10.28 -11.23
CA ARG A 113 0.57 -10.17 -12.10
C ARG A 113 0.63 -8.82 -12.80
N THR A 114 -0.48 -8.37 -13.36
CA THR A 114 -0.60 -7.07 -14.03
C THR A 114 -0.37 -5.92 -13.06
N TRP A 115 -0.96 -5.98 -11.86
CA TRP A 115 -0.76 -4.97 -10.83
C TRP A 115 0.71 -4.87 -10.44
N ILE A 116 1.37 -5.99 -10.15
CA ILE A 116 2.80 -6.03 -9.78
C ILE A 116 3.66 -5.45 -10.91
N LYS A 117 3.42 -5.87 -12.16
CA LYS A 117 4.16 -5.37 -13.33
C LYS A 117 4.07 -3.85 -13.48
N ASN A 118 2.90 -3.28 -13.20
CA ASN A 118 2.63 -1.85 -13.39
C ASN A 118 3.16 -0.98 -12.23
N HIS A 119 3.21 -1.53 -11.00
CA HIS A 119 3.51 -0.74 -9.80
C HIS A 119 4.89 -1.02 -9.20
N LEU A 120 5.45 -2.20 -9.43
CA LEU A 120 6.72 -2.69 -8.87
C LEU A 120 7.69 -3.07 -10.01
N PRO A 121 8.32 -2.09 -10.69
CA PRO A 121 9.14 -2.34 -11.88
C PRO A 121 10.39 -3.21 -11.62
N ASN A 122 10.76 -3.38 -10.35
CA ASN A 122 11.90 -4.19 -9.91
C ASN A 122 11.51 -5.63 -9.52
N VAL A 123 10.21 -5.95 -9.52
CA VAL A 123 9.68 -7.27 -9.17
C VAL A 123 9.16 -7.95 -10.43
N ASN A 124 9.76 -9.09 -10.80
CA ASN A 124 9.25 -9.90 -11.90
C ASN A 124 8.10 -10.78 -11.39
N PRO A 125 6.85 -10.58 -11.83
CA PRO A 125 5.70 -11.32 -11.32
C PRO A 125 5.70 -12.82 -11.68
N ASN A 126 6.56 -13.26 -12.59
CA ASN A 126 6.66 -14.66 -13.03
C ASN A 126 7.75 -15.40 -12.25
N ASN A 127 8.86 -14.70 -11.99
CA ASN A 127 10.04 -15.32 -11.40
C ASN A 127 10.14 -15.07 -9.89
N HIS A 128 9.72 -13.89 -9.43
CA HIS A 128 9.89 -13.46 -8.03
C HIS A 128 8.65 -13.69 -7.16
N MET A 129 7.55 -14.15 -7.77
CA MET A 129 6.27 -14.38 -7.09
C MET A 129 5.77 -15.81 -7.31
N ARG A 130 5.02 -16.30 -6.34
CA ARG A 130 4.12 -17.45 -6.44
C ARG A 130 2.73 -16.99 -6.00
N TYR A 131 1.70 -17.55 -6.62
CA TYR A 131 0.32 -17.19 -6.33
C TYR A 131 -0.41 -18.43 -5.84
N GLN A 132 -1.11 -18.29 -4.73
CA GLN A 132 -1.96 -19.33 -4.16
C GLN A 132 -3.34 -18.71 -3.95
N ILE A 133 -4.32 -19.21 -4.70
CA ILE A 133 -5.69 -18.70 -4.64
C ILE A 133 -6.52 -19.68 -3.80
N GLU A 134 -7.03 -19.17 -2.68
CA GLU A 134 -7.86 -19.86 -1.69
C GLU A 134 -9.29 -19.26 -1.69
N LEU A 135 -9.76 -18.80 -2.85
CA LEU A 135 -11.12 -18.30 -3.03
C LEU A 135 -12.09 -19.47 -3.13
N GLN A 136 -13.04 -19.52 -2.22
CA GLN A 136 -14.03 -20.59 -2.12
C GLN A 136 -15.42 -20.11 -2.52
N PRO A 137 -16.33 -21.01 -2.94
CA PRO A 137 -17.70 -20.65 -3.23
C PRO A 137 -18.37 -19.92 -2.06
N THR A 138 -19.20 -18.93 -2.38
CA THR A 138 -20.03 -18.18 -1.43
C THR A 138 -21.00 -19.11 -0.68
N SER A 139 -21.34 -18.79 0.57
CA SER A 139 -22.41 -19.49 1.29
C SER A 139 -23.78 -19.17 0.69
N THR A 140 -24.74 -20.08 0.83
CA THR A 140 -26.07 -19.91 0.23
C THR A 140 -26.77 -18.63 0.72
N GLU A 141 -26.62 -18.26 2.00
CA GLU A 141 -27.29 -17.08 2.57
C GLU A 141 -26.72 -15.76 2.02
N LEU A 142 -25.40 -15.65 1.92
CA LEU A 142 -24.74 -14.45 1.40
C LEU A 142 -24.90 -14.32 -0.12
N GLY A 143 -24.99 -15.45 -0.83
CA GLY A 143 -25.32 -15.46 -2.25
C GLY A 143 -26.71 -14.86 -2.52
N ALA A 144 -27.70 -15.21 -1.70
CA ALA A 144 -29.09 -14.77 -1.85
C ALA A 144 -29.27 -13.24 -1.79
N ILE A 145 -28.43 -12.53 -1.02
CA ILE A 145 -28.41 -11.05 -0.99
C ILE A 145 -28.27 -10.45 -2.39
N PHE A 146 -27.46 -11.10 -3.23
CA PHE A 146 -27.13 -10.62 -4.57
C PHE A 146 -28.05 -11.21 -5.66
N GLU A 147 -28.95 -12.13 -5.32
CA GLU A 147 -29.94 -12.74 -6.21
C GLU A 147 -31.18 -11.86 -6.43
N HIS A 148 -31.51 -11.02 -5.46
CA HIS A 148 -32.64 -10.11 -5.56
C HIS A 148 -32.21 -8.84 -6.30
N GLY A 149 -32.54 -8.80 -7.59
CA GLY A 149 -32.20 -7.70 -8.50
C GLY A 149 -32.78 -6.33 -8.15
N ALA A 150 -32.26 -5.32 -8.84
CA ALA A 150 -32.64 -3.90 -8.89
C ALA A 150 -33.19 -3.29 -7.58
N GLY A 151 -32.32 -2.60 -6.83
CA GLY A 151 -32.71 -1.82 -5.66
C GLY A 151 -31.54 -1.57 -4.71
N VAL A 152 -31.84 -1.08 -3.52
CA VAL A 152 -30.85 -0.98 -2.43
C VAL A 152 -30.60 -2.38 -1.90
N LEU A 153 -29.35 -2.86 -2.01
CA LEU A 153 -28.94 -4.15 -1.44
C LEU A 153 -28.89 -4.07 0.09
N PRO A 154 -29.25 -5.14 0.81
CA PRO A 154 -29.02 -5.21 2.24
C PRO A 154 -27.52 -5.22 2.55
N ALA A 155 -27.15 -4.73 3.73
CA ALA A 155 -25.79 -4.84 4.22
C ALA A 155 -25.41 -6.33 4.38
N ASN A 156 -24.19 -6.68 3.97
CA ASN A 156 -23.64 -8.03 4.11
C ASN A 156 -23.14 -8.32 5.54
N ASP A 157 -22.89 -7.27 6.34
CA ASP A 157 -22.37 -7.37 7.69
C ASP A 157 -22.78 -6.16 8.56
N THR A 158 -22.60 -6.27 9.88
CA THR A 158 -22.76 -5.17 10.83
C THR A 158 -21.44 -4.43 11.01
N SER A 159 -21.23 -3.40 10.20
CA SER A 159 -19.95 -2.66 10.11
C SER A 159 -20.14 -1.15 10.26
N ALA A 160 -19.07 -0.44 10.63
CA ALA A 160 -19.04 1.01 10.72
C ALA A 160 -17.91 1.60 9.86
N GLY A 161 -18.25 2.60 9.03
CA GLY A 161 -17.28 3.42 8.31
C GLY A 161 -17.01 4.71 9.07
N VAL A 162 -15.74 5.12 9.14
CA VAL A 162 -15.32 6.40 9.73
C VAL A 162 -14.58 7.21 8.67
N GLY A 163 -14.91 8.49 8.57
CA GLY A 163 -14.23 9.44 7.70
C GLY A 163 -14.23 10.82 8.32
N TYR A 164 -13.23 11.62 7.98
CA TYR A 164 -13.09 13.00 8.41
C TYR A 164 -12.47 13.84 7.30
N ALA A 165 -12.73 15.14 7.34
CA ALA A 165 -12.11 16.13 6.47
C ALA A 165 -12.17 17.51 7.15
N PRO A 166 -11.22 18.42 6.85
CA PRO A 166 -10.01 18.19 6.05
C PRO A 166 -8.95 17.38 6.81
N LEU A 167 -7.89 16.96 6.09
CA LEU A 167 -6.67 16.45 6.74
C LEU A 167 -5.96 17.58 7.50
N THR A 168 -5.28 17.25 8.60
CA THR A 168 -4.36 18.16 9.28
C THR A 168 -3.15 18.50 8.39
N PRO A 169 -2.40 19.57 8.70
CA PRO A 169 -1.12 19.84 8.02
C PRO A 169 -0.14 18.66 8.09
N THR A 170 -0.08 17.94 9.21
CA THR A 170 0.79 16.76 9.39
C THR A 170 0.34 15.59 8.52
N GLU A 171 -0.96 15.28 8.50
CA GLU A 171 -1.54 14.23 7.67
C GLU A 171 -1.30 14.50 6.18
N GLN A 172 -1.57 15.72 5.75
CA GLN A 172 -1.36 16.13 4.36
C GLN A 172 0.13 16.05 3.97
N LEU A 173 1.03 16.48 4.86
CA LEU A 173 2.48 16.38 4.64
C LEU A 173 2.93 14.92 4.47
N VAL A 174 2.45 14.01 5.31
CA VAL A 174 2.79 12.58 5.22
C VAL A 174 2.30 11.97 3.91
N VAL A 175 1.06 12.26 3.51
CA VAL A 175 0.50 11.83 2.21
C VAL A 175 1.34 12.37 1.06
N ASN A 176 1.60 13.67 1.05
CA ASN A 176 2.34 14.34 -0.01
C ASN A 176 3.78 13.84 -0.10
N LEU A 177 4.45 13.61 1.04
CA LEU A 177 5.82 13.12 1.07
C LEU A 177 5.94 11.71 0.51
N GLU A 178 5.07 10.78 0.93
CA GLU A 178 5.07 9.41 0.38
C GLU A 178 4.83 9.43 -1.13
N GLN A 179 3.80 10.16 -1.58
CA GLN A 179 3.50 10.30 -3.02
C GLN A 179 4.64 10.96 -3.80
N TYR A 180 5.33 11.93 -3.19
CA TYR A 180 6.46 12.59 -3.82
C TYR A 180 7.63 11.62 -4.04
N VAL A 181 8.06 10.90 -3.01
CA VAL A 181 9.22 9.98 -3.11
C VAL A 181 8.90 8.73 -3.92
N ASN A 182 7.63 8.31 -3.99
CA ASN A 182 7.16 7.25 -4.90
C ASN A 182 6.75 7.76 -6.29
N GLY A 183 6.81 9.07 -6.50
CA GLY A 183 6.38 9.75 -7.71
C GLY A 183 7.41 9.63 -8.85
N PRO A 184 6.94 9.68 -10.11
CA PRO A 184 7.79 9.44 -11.28
C PRO A 184 8.92 10.47 -11.43
N ARG A 185 8.71 11.73 -11.04
CA ARG A 185 9.76 12.76 -11.07
C ARG A 185 10.90 12.43 -10.10
N PHE A 186 10.56 12.02 -8.88
CA PHE A 186 11.55 11.65 -7.88
C PHE A 186 12.29 10.38 -8.28
N LYS A 187 11.57 9.33 -8.70
CA LYS A 187 12.18 8.08 -9.18
C LYS A 187 13.10 8.27 -10.40
N ARG A 188 12.85 9.27 -11.26
CA ARG A 188 13.81 9.63 -12.33
C ARG A 188 15.07 10.31 -11.81
N ALA A 189 14.95 11.17 -10.79
CA ALA A 189 16.10 11.85 -10.19
C ALA A 189 16.93 10.94 -9.27
N PHE A 190 16.28 9.98 -8.61
CA PHE A 190 16.84 9.00 -7.69
C PHE A 190 16.45 7.57 -8.10
N PRO A 191 16.91 7.10 -9.28
CA PRO A 191 16.54 5.79 -9.83
C PRO A 191 17.01 4.61 -8.98
N GLU A 192 17.89 4.84 -8.01
CA GLU A 192 18.33 3.89 -6.99
C GLU A 192 17.35 3.69 -5.85
N THR A 193 16.25 4.43 -5.74
CA THR A 193 15.29 4.26 -4.63
C THR A 193 14.16 3.29 -4.99
N GLY A 194 13.85 2.34 -4.10
CA GLY A 194 12.77 1.35 -4.30
C GLY A 194 11.39 1.85 -3.85
N GLU A 195 10.35 1.09 -4.20
CA GLU A 195 8.95 1.48 -4.03
C GLU A 195 8.37 1.26 -2.62
N ASP A 196 9.05 0.45 -1.79
CA ASP A 196 8.68 0.17 -0.39
C ASP A 196 9.06 1.37 0.48
N VAL A 197 8.14 2.33 0.56
CA VAL A 197 8.34 3.56 1.33
C VAL A 197 7.38 3.55 2.50
N LYS A 198 7.90 3.84 3.70
CA LYS A 198 7.08 4.11 4.87
C LYS A 198 7.44 5.45 5.47
N VAL A 199 6.44 6.30 5.67
CA VAL A 199 6.60 7.62 6.28
C VAL A 199 5.89 7.61 7.61
N MET A 200 6.62 7.93 8.68
CA MET A 200 6.07 8.15 10.01
C MET A 200 6.36 9.60 10.43
N ALA A 201 5.35 10.29 10.91
CA ALA A 201 5.43 11.62 11.48
C ALA A 201 5.02 11.57 12.96
N VAL A 202 5.82 12.20 13.82
CA VAL A 202 5.47 12.48 15.21
C VAL A 202 5.62 13.98 15.41
N ARG A 203 4.50 14.67 15.63
CA ARG A 203 4.48 16.09 15.98
C ARG A 203 4.26 16.22 17.49
N MET A 204 5.21 16.86 18.16
CA MET A 204 5.10 17.29 19.55
C MET A 204 5.14 18.81 19.59
N ASP A 205 4.00 19.44 19.92
CA ASP A 205 3.76 20.86 19.82
C ASP A 205 4.11 21.41 18.42
N ARG A 206 5.21 22.15 18.32
CA ARG A 206 5.74 22.76 17.10
C ARG A 206 7.05 22.10 16.62
N MET A 207 7.36 20.90 17.10
CA MET A 207 8.47 20.07 16.63
C MET A 207 7.92 18.88 15.87
N LEU A 208 8.38 18.68 14.65
CA LEU A 208 8.02 17.55 13.81
C LEU A 208 9.21 16.64 13.58
N SER A 209 9.06 15.36 13.93
CA SER A 209 10.01 14.30 13.63
C SER A 209 9.45 13.40 12.53
N LEU A 210 10.14 13.34 11.40
CA LEU A 210 9.80 12.49 10.25
C LEU A 210 10.81 11.37 10.09
N THR A 211 10.32 10.14 10.03
CA THR A 211 11.12 8.96 9.68
C THR A 211 10.64 8.40 8.36
N VAL A 212 11.54 8.29 7.39
CA VAL A 212 11.28 7.72 6.06
C VAL A 212 12.11 6.44 5.91
N ALA A 213 11.45 5.29 5.89
CA ALA A 213 12.08 4.03 5.49
C ALA A 213 11.90 3.84 3.98
N MET A 214 12.99 3.63 3.25
CA MET A 214 13.00 3.46 1.80
C MET A 214 14.26 2.68 1.36
N PRO A 215 14.11 1.52 0.70
CA PRO A 215 15.25 0.74 0.24
C PRO A 215 15.96 1.42 -0.93
N PHE A 216 17.24 1.12 -1.08
CA PHE A 216 17.99 1.45 -2.28
C PHE A 216 18.28 0.20 -3.09
N LEU A 217 17.96 0.20 -4.38
CA LEU A 217 18.16 -0.93 -5.27
C LEU A 217 19.63 -1.34 -5.30
N ALA A 218 19.97 -2.52 -4.77
CA ALA A 218 21.34 -3.03 -4.69
C ALA A 218 22.10 -2.97 -6.02
N ARG A 219 21.43 -3.22 -7.15
CA ARG A 219 22.01 -3.12 -8.51
C ARG A 219 22.52 -1.73 -8.90
N ARG A 220 22.10 -0.68 -8.19
CA ARG A 220 22.52 0.71 -8.41
C ARG A 220 23.47 1.23 -7.31
N ILE A 221 23.82 0.39 -6.33
CA ILE A 221 24.69 0.75 -5.21
C ILE A 221 25.89 -0.20 -5.19
N THR A 222 27.03 0.26 -5.67
CA THR A 222 28.25 -0.56 -5.80
C THR A 222 29.15 -0.56 -4.57
N THR A 223 28.95 0.36 -3.62
CA THR A 223 29.72 0.45 -2.37
C THR A 223 28.89 1.06 -1.25
N GLU A 224 29.27 0.80 0.00
CA GLU A 224 28.68 1.44 1.18
C GLU A 224 28.83 2.96 1.14
N LYS A 225 29.99 3.47 0.73
CA LYS A 225 30.22 4.91 0.53
C LYS A 225 29.22 5.51 -0.47
N ALA A 226 28.94 4.80 -1.57
CA ALA A 226 27.94 5.24 -2.55
C ALA A 226 26.53 5.28 -1.95
N TYR A 227 26.15 4.28 -1.15
CA TYR A 227 24.86 4.25 -0.45
C TYR A 227 24.66 5.50 0.41
N PHE A 228 25.57 5.76 1.36
CA PHE A 228 25.43 6.90 2.27
C PHE A 228 25.52 8.25 1.54
N ALA A 229 26.34 8.35 0.49
CA ALA A 229 26.39 9.55 -0.34
C ALA A 229 25.06 9.80 -1.08
N ARG A 230 24.39 8.75 -1.59
CA ARG A 230 23.07 8.88 -2.24
C ARG A 230 21.97 9.16 -1.22
N LYS A 231 21.97 8.47 -0.08
CA LYS A 231 21.07 8.75 1.07
C LYS A 231 21.13 10.21 1.50
N ALA A 232 22.33 10.80 1.60
CA ALA A 232 22.50 12.21 1.94
C ALA A 232 21.89 13.16 0.88
N LYS A 233 22.05 12.86 -0.41
CA LYS A 233 21.42 13.64 -1.50
C LYS A 233 19.90 13.53 -1.48
N VAL A 234 19.38 12.34 -1.21
CA VAL A 234 17.94 12.12 -1.04
C VAL A 234 17.42 12.91 0.15
N LEU A 235 18.11 12.86 1.31
CA LEU A 235 17.73 13.60 2.50
C LEU A 235 17.63 15.11 2.23
N GLN A 236 18.64 15.70 1.57
CA GLN A 236 18.60 17.11 1.19
C GLN A 236 17.42 17.45 0.29
N ASN A 237 17.07 16.57 -0.65
CA ASN A 237 15.94 16.78 -1.55
C ASN A 237 14.59 16.67 -0.82
N VAL A 238 14.45 15.68 0.07
CA VAL A 238 13.27 15.50 0.93
C VAL A 238 13.10 16.69 1.87
N GLN A 239 14.17 17.18 2.49
CA GLN A 239 14.14 18.38 3.33
C GLN A 239 13.64 19.60 2.55
N ARG A 240 14.14 19.83 1.33
CA ARG A 240 13.64 20.92 0.47
C ARG A 240 12.16 20.77 0.13
N PHE A 241 11.69 19.54 -0.14
CA PHE A 241 10.29 19.28 -0.39
C PHE A 241 9.44 19.65 0.83
N ILE A 242 9.82 19.18 2.02
CA ILE A 242 9.11 19.43 3.28
C ILE A 242 9.06 20.94 3.59
N HIS A 243 10.17 21.66 3.45
CA HIS A 243 10.21 23.11 3.65
C HIS A 243 9.30 23.90 2.70
N ALA A 244 8.92 23.33 1.56
CA ALA A 244 7.98 23.93 0.62
C ALA A 244 6.51 23.53 0.89
N GLN A 245 6.25 22.64 1.85
CA GLN A 245 4.89 22.24 2.25
C GLN A 245 4.32 23.15 3.34
N PRO A 246 3.00 23.35 3.38
CA PRO A 246 2.38 24.13 4.44
C PRO A 246 2.46 23.37 5.78
N HIS A 247 3.15 23.94 6.78
CA HIS A 247 3.15 23.46 8.15
C HIS A 247 3.50 24.59 9.14
N SER A 248 3.02 24.49 10.39
CA SER A 248 3.26 25.48 11.46
C SER A 248 4.45 25.14 12.38
N CYS A 249 5.17 24.04 12.08
CA CYS A 249 6.28 23.55 12.89
C CYS A 249 7.50 24.49 12.83
N LYS A 250 8.08 24.79 14.00
CA LYS A 250 9.30 25.61 14.15
C LYS A 250 10.58 24.81 13.87
N ARG A 251 10.54 23.51 14.14
CA ARG A 251 11.65 22.58 13.93
C ARG A 251 11.13 21.33 13.23
N VAL A 252 11.85 20.90 12.20
CA VAL A 252 11.55 19.67 11.47
C VAL A 252 12.82 18.85 11.38
N ASP A 253 12.82 17.69 12.04
CA ASP A 253 13.90 16.72 11.99
C ASP A 253 13.47 15.58 11.06
N VAL A 254 14.34 15.22 10.11
CA VAL A 254 14.04 14.17 9.13
C VAL A 254 15.16 13.14 9.15
N VAL A 255 14.78 11.87 9.29
CA VAL A 255 15.70 10.73 9.21
C VAL A 255 15.24 9.82 8.09
N ILE A 256 16.16 9.46 7.21
CA ILE A 256 15.96 8.39 6.24
C ILE A 256 16.62 7.14 6.81
N ASN A 257 15.95 5.98 6.74
CA ASN A 257 16.49 4.66 7.12
C ASN A 257 17.23 4.69 8.47
N ALA A 258 16.48 4.83 9.55
CA ALA A 258 17.01 5.06 10.89
C ALA A 258 17.88 3.91 11.45
N LEU A 259 17.79 2.71 10.86
CA LEU A 259 18.57 1.53 11.25
C LEU A 259 19.94 1.45 10.57
N ASP A 260 20.22 2.32 9.59
CA ASP A 260 21.50 2.27 8.89
C ASP A 260 22.67 2.62 9.82
N CYS A 261 23.80 1.93 9.65
CA CYS A 261 25.01 2.11 10.44
C CYS A 261 26.27 2.00 9.55
N PRO A 262 26.99 3.12 9.29
CA PRO A 262 28.23 3.09 8.53
C PRO A 262 29.28 2.15 9.14
N GLY A 263 30.03 1.46 8.29
CA GLY A 263 31.06 0.50 8.67
C GLY A 263 30.55 -0.93 8.91
N GLN A 264 29.23 -1.17 8.79
CA GLN A 264 28.64 -2.50 8.92
C GLN A 264 28.39 -3.20 7.58
N GLY A 265 28.79 -2.59 6.46
CA GLY A 265 28.58 -3.14 5.12
C GLY A 265 27.09 -3.38 4.85
N LEU A 266 26.74 -4.57 4.35
CA LEU A 266 25.34 -4.90 4.02
C LEU A 266 24.38 -4.83 5.22
N LYS A 267 24.86 -5.06 6.45
CA LYS A 267 24.01 -5.00 7.65
C LYS A 267 23.62 -3.58 8.05
N GLY A 268 24.40 -2.60 7.59
CA GLY A 268 24.20 -1.18 7.89
C GLY A 268 23.49 -0.40 6.80
N MET A 269 22.93 -1.08 5.79
CA MET A 269 22.26 -0.45 4.65
C MET A 269 20.92 -1.13 4.37
N TYR A 270 19.88 -0.34 4.15
CA TYR A 270 18.64 -0.85 3.58
C TYR A 270 18.73 -0.96 2.04
N LEU A 271 19.04 -2.16 1.55
CA LEU A 271 19.17 -2.51 0.12
C LEU A 271 18.08 -3.46 -0.39
#